data_AF-B3N368-F1
#
_entry.id   AF-B3N368-F1
#
_cell.length_a   1.000
_cell.length_b   1.000
_cell.length_c   1.000
_cell.angle_alpha   90.00
_cell.angle_beta   90.00
_cell.angle_gamma   90.00
#
_symmetry.space_group_name_H-M   'P 1'
#
loop_
_entity.id
_entity.type
_entity.pdbx_description
1 polymer ?
#
loop_
_entity_poly.entity_id
_entity_poly.type
_entity_poly.pdbx_seq_one_letter_code
_entity_poly.pdbx_strand_id
1 'polypeptide(L)'
;MVKMANHNQLRITIGFCVILAIILDQQFTAEARVRDACQVVPSTNGLCGPTTVGIYFDPETQRCQYRGCSNRKLFGTLEDCEKICNNARHVKRRNQAKANETSH
;
A
#
# COMPACT_ATOMS: atom_id res chain seq x y z
N MET A 1 18.03 31.46 47.06
CA MET A 1 18.51 30.07 47.28
C MET A 1 18.12 29.25 46.06
N VAL A 2 18.92 29.33 44.99
CA VAL A 2 18.64 28.61 43.74
C VAL A 2 19.18 27.20 43.90
N LYS A 3 18.28 26.21 43.90
CA LYS A 3 18.58 24.79 44.07
C LYS A 3 19.51 24.38 42.92
N MET A 4 20.78 24.10 43.25
CA MET A 4 21.79 23.65 42.31
C MET A 4 21.35 22.28 41.80
N ALA A 5 20.65 22.26 40.66
CA ALA A 5 20.23 21.04 40.01
C ALA A 5 21.49 20.22 39.74
N ASN A 6 21.57 19.04 40.36
CA ASN A 6 22.70 18.14 40.27
C ASN A 6 22.99 17.88 38.77
N HIS A 7 24.22 18.07 38.32
CA HIS A 7 24.61 17.95 36.91
C HIS A 7 24.16 16.62 36.29
N ASN A 8 24.03 15.57 37.11
CA ASN A 8 23.43 14.29 36.73
C ASN A 8 21.93 14.39 36.39
N GLN A 9 21.14 15.11 37.21
CA GLN A 9 19.72 15.39 36.96
C GLN A 9 19.51 16.22 35.69
N LEU A 10 20.42 17.17 35.43
CA LEU A 10 20.39 17.97 34.21
C LEU A 10 20.65 17.11 32.97
N ARG A 11 21.65 16.22 33.02
CA ARG A 11 21.96 15.28 31.93
C ARG A 11 20.82 14.30 31.66
N ILE A 12 20.21 13.78 32.73
CA ILE A 12 19.04 12.88 32.63
C ILE A 12 17.88 13.62 31.97
N THR A 13 17.57 14.84 32.42
CA THR A 13 16.49 15.66 31.84
C THR A 13 16.75 15.97 30.37
N ILE A 14 17.98 16.36 30.01
CA ILE A 14 18.35 16.62 28.60
C ILE A 14 18.19 15.35 27.77
N GLY A 15 18.64 14.19 28.27
CA GLY A 15 18.48 12.91 27.61
C GLY A 15 17.00 12.56 27.36
N PHE A 16 16.14 12.72 28.37
CA PHE A 16 14.70 12.52 28.22
C PHE A 16 14.08 13.48 27.21
N CYS A 17 14.44 14.77 27.23
CA CYS A 17 13.94 15.74 26.26
C CYS A 17 14.35 15.40 24.82
N VAL A 18 15.59 14.93 24.61
CA VAL A 18 16.08 14.49 23.30
C VAL A 18 15.35 13.24 22.83
N ILE A 19 15.15 12.24 23.71
CA ILE A 19 14.38 11.03 23.38
C ILE A 19 12.93 11.38 23.04
N LEU A 20 12.28 12.26 23.81
CA LEU A 20 10.94 12.74 23.52
C LEU A 20 10.87 13.50 22.19
N ALA A 21 11.86 14.35 21.89
CA ALA A 21 11.95 15.05 20.61
C ALA A 21 12.14 14.07 19.44
N ILE A 22 12.97 13.04 19.59
CA ILE A 22 13.15 11.98 18.57
C ILE A 22 11.87 11.18 18.37
N ILE A 23 11.15 10.83 19.45
CA ILE A 23 9.87 10.10 19.34
C ILE A 23 8.79 10.95 18.65
N LEU A 24 8.78 12.28 18.90
CA LEU A 24 7.87 13.22 18.24
C LEU A 24 8.25 13.47 16.76
N ASP A 25 9.55 13.45 16.43
CA ASP A 25 10.08 13.66 15.08
C ASP A 25 10.14 12.40 14.23
N GLN A 26 10.10 11.22 14.85
CA GLN A 26 9.85 9.94 14.20
C GLN A 26 8.38 9.92 13.79
N GLN A 27 8.07 10.73 12.77
CA GLN A 27 6.85 10.70 12.01
C GLN A 27 6.63 9.23 11.69
N PHE A 28 5.70 8.65 12.41
CA PHE A 28 5.13 7.36 12.14
C PHE A 28 4.34 7.54 10.85
N THR A 29 5.06 7.71 9.74
CA THR A 29 4.57 7.52 8.38
C THR A 29 4.33 6.02 8.27
N ALA A 30 3.30 5.56 8.96
CA ALA A 30 2.56 4.41 8.53
C ALA A 30 1.98 4.80 7.18
N GLU A 31 2.79 4.68 6.13
CA GLU A 31 2.30 4.63 4.77
C GLU A 31 1.33 3.45 4.77
N ALA A 32 0.04 3.76 4.86
CA ALA A 32 -0.98 2.82 4.46
C ALA A 32 -0.63 2.48 3.01
N ARG A 33 0.03 1.34 2.80
CA ARG A 33 0.31 0.82 1.46
C ARG A 33 -1.05 0.54 0.85
N VAL A 34 -1.61 1.53 0.18
CA VAL A 34 -2.84 1.39 -0.60
C VAL A 34 -2.49 0.36 -1.68
N ARG A 35 -2.88 -0.89 -1.45
CA ARG A 35 -2.69 -1.96 -2.42
C ARG A 35 -3.45 -1.56 -3.68
N ASP A 36 -2.74 -1.47 -4.79
CA ASP A 36 -3.36 -1.15 -6.06
C ASP A 36 -4.29 -2.29 -6.49
N ALA A 37 -5.58 -2.00 -6.64
CA ALA A 37 -6.59 -2.97 -7.03
C ALA A 37 -6.28 -3.64 -8.39
N CYS A 38 -5.57 -2.93 -9.28
CA CYS A 38 -5.20 -3.42 -10.61
C CYS A 38 -3.99 -4.38 -10.62
N GLN A 39 -3.33 -4.58 -9.48
CA GLN A 39 -2.18 -5.49 -9.32
C GLN A 39 -2.50 -6.68 -8.41
N VAL A 40 -3.75 -6.81 -7.94
CA VAL A 40 -4.13 -7.92 -7.07
C VAL A 40 -4.19 -9.21 -7.88
N VAL A 41 -3.46 -10.23 -7.42
CA VAL A 41 -3.51 -11.57 -8.03
C VAL A 41 -4.74 -12.32 -7.50
N PRO A 42 -5.57 -12.91 -8.37
CA PRO A 42 -6.72 -13.69 -7.95
C PRO A 42 -6.31 -14.95 -7.19
N SER A 43 -7.01 -15.28 -6.11
CA SER A 43 -6.88 -16.59 -5.48
C SER A 43 -7.62 -17.63 -6.32
N THR A 44 -6.91 -18.67 -6.76
CA THR A 44 -7.48 -19.80 -7.50
C THR A 44 -7.64 -21.06 -6.65
N ASN A 45 -7.39 -20.97 -5.34
CA ASN A 45 -7.41 -22.10 -4.45
C ASN A 45 -8.84 -22.39 -3.98
N GLY A 46 -9.43 -23.48 -4.47
CA GLY A 46 -10.73 -24.00 -4.04
C GLY A 46 -11.88 -23.77 -5.03
N LEU A 47 -13.06 -24.33 -4.73
CA LEU A 47 -14.29 -24.05 -5.47
C LEU A 47 -14.80 -22.65 -5.09
N CYS A 48 -14.70 -21.69 -6.01
CA CYS A 48 -15.43 -20.45 -5.87
C CYS A 48 -16.93 -20.72 -6.06
N GLY A 49 -17.77 -20.16 -5.20
CA GLY A 49 -19.21 -20.12 -5.44
C GLY A 49 -19.57 -19.04 -6.47
N PRO A 50 -20.78 -19.07 -7.05
CA PRO A 50 -21.24 -18.07 -8.02
C PRO A 50 -21.15 -16.63 -7.51
N THR A 51 -21.32 -16.44 -6.19
CA THR A 51 -21.32 -15.13 -5.53
C THR A 51 -19.93 -14.66 -5.10
N THR A 52 -18.92 -15.54 -5.12
CA THR A 52 -17.56 -15.24 -4.65
C THR A 52 -16.57 -15.03 -5.79
N VAL A 53 -16.98 -15.20 -7.04
CA VAL A 53 -16.14 -14.87 -8.20
C VAL A 53 -15.87 -13.36 -8.24
N GLY A 54 -14.59 -13.00 -8.28
CA GLY A 54 -14.16 -11.61 -8.32
C GLY A 54 -13.89 -11.12 -9.74
N ILE A 55 -13.81 -9.79 -9.90
CA ILE A 55 -13.32 -9.14 -11.11
C ILE A 55 -11.86 -8.75 -10.86
N TYR A 56 -10.98 -9.14 -11.77
CA TYR A 56 -9.54 -8.86 -11.69
C TYR A 56 -9.03 -8.34 -13.02
N PHE A 57 -8.05 -7.44 -12.94
CA PHE A 57 -7.33 -6.94 -14.10
C PHE A 57 -6.16 -7.85 -14.44
N ASP A 58 -6.05 -8.20 -15.71
CA ASP A 58 -4.92 -8.95 -16.24
C ASP A 58 -3.92 -7.98 -16.90
N PRO A 59 -2.70 -7.82 -16.35
CA PRO A 59 -1.71 -6.88 -16.91
C PRO A 59 -1.10 -7.34 -18.24
N GLU A 60 -1.20 -8.63 -18.58
CA GLU A 60 -0.70 -9.20 -19.83
C GLU A 60 -1.65 -8.85 -20.98
N THR A 61 -2.92 -9.19 -20.82
CA THR A 61 -3.98 -8.92 -21.82
C THR A 61 -4.56 -7.51 -21.74
N GLN A 62 -4.29 -6.80 -20.64
CA GLN A 62 -4.83 -5.46 -20.31
C GLN A 62 -6.36 -5.41 -20.26
N ARG A 63 -6.99 -6.52 -19.88
CA ARG A 63 -8.44 -6.72 -19.84
C ARG A 63 -8.90 -7.07 -18.43
N CYS A 64 -10.13 -6.73 -18.10
CA CYS A 64 -10.77 -7.17 -16.86
C CYS A 64 -11.56 -8.45 -17.11
N GLN A 65 -11.51 -9.39 -16.18
CA GLN A 65 -12.19 -10.68 -16.29
C GLN A 65 -12.70 -11.18 -14.95
N TYR A 66 -13.78 -11.95 -15.00
CA TYR A 66 -14.24 -12.72 -13.85
C TYR A 66 -13.27 -13.88 -13.61
N ARG A 67 -12.51 -13.82 -12.51
CA ARG A 67 -11.52 -14.85 -12.18
C ARG A 67 -11.29 -14.94 -10.68
N GLY A 68 -10.95 -16.13 -10.21
CA GLY A 68 -10.60 -16.39 -8.83
C GLY A 68 -11.74 -16.13 -7.84
N CYS A 69 -11.45 -16.42 -6.58
CA CYS A 69 -12.37 -16.18 -5.47
C CYS A 69 -11.93 -14.94 -4.70
N SER A 70 -12.88 -14.08 -4.36
CA SER A 70 -12.65 -12.98 -3.44
C SER A 70 -13.75 -12.85 -2.40
N ASN A 71 -13.36 -12.70 -1.14
CA ASN A 71 -14.26 -12.36 -0.05
C ASN A 71 -14.68 -10.88 -0.09
N ARG A 72 -13.93 -10.03 -0.81
CA ARG A 72 -14.23 -8.60 -1.00
C ARG A 72 -14.10 -8.23 -2.46
N LYS A 73 -15.16 -7.69 -3.05
CA LYS A 73 -15.14 -7.26 -4.46
C LYS A 73 -14.18 -6.08 -4.62
N LEU A 74 -13.21 -6.22 -5.53
CA LEU A 74 -12.30 -5.14 -5.93
C LEU A 74 -13.00 -4.14 -6.84
N PHE A 75 -13.92 -4.63 -7.67
CA PHE A 75 -14.70 -3.85 -8.62
C PHE A 75 -16.16 -4.33 -8.62
N GLY A 76 -17.10 -3.41 -8.86
CA GLY A 76 -18.52 -3.72 -8.99
C GLY A 76 -18.87 -4.29 -10.36
N THR A 77 -18.26 -3.75 -11.41
CA THR A 77 -18.51 -4.12 -12.82
C THR A 77 -17.21 -4.26 -13.60
N LEU A 78 -17.26 -4.93 -14.76
CA LEU A 78 -16.12 -5.02 -15.68
C LEU A 78 -15.74 -3.63 -16.23
N GLU A 79 -16.73 -2.79 -16.52
CA GLU A 79 -16.53 -1.43 -17.03
C GLU A 79 -15.78 -0.56 -16.01
N ASP A 80 -16.16 -0.61 -14.73
CA ASP A 80 -15.45 0.11 -13.67
C ASP A 80 -13.99 -0.33 -13.59
N CYS A 81 -13.75 -1.64 -13.65
CA CYS A 81 -12.41 -2.20 -13.64
C CYS A 81 -11.58 -1.69 -14.83
N GLU A 82 -12.12 -1.75 -16.04
CA GLU A 82 -11.40 -1.30 -17.24
C GLU A 82 -11.12 0.20 -17.19
N LYS A 83 -12.11 1.01 -16.79
CA LYS A 83 -11.97 2.46 -16.66
C LYS A 83 -10.91 2.85 -15.64
N ILE A 84 -10.84 2.14 -14.51
CA ILE A 84 -9.85 2.41 -13.46
C ILE A 84 -8.46 1.92 -13.88
N CYS A 85 -8.34 0.67 -14.35
CA CYS A 85 -7.05 0.05 -14.60
C CYS A 85 -6.39 0.45 -15.93
N ASN A 86 -7.17 0.89 -16.91
CA ASN A 86 -6.65 1.40 -18.19
C ASN A 86 -6.61 2.94 -18.26
N ASN A 87 -6.80 3.65 -17.15
CA ASN A 87 -6.61 5.10 -17.15
C ASN A 87 -5.13 5.48 -17.38
N ALA A 88 -4.90 6.73 -17.79
CA ALA A 88 -3.55 7.22 -18.10
C ALA A 88 -2.54 7.06 -16.94
N ARG A 89 -3.00 7.18 -15.69
CA ARG A 89 -2.14 7.03 -14.50
C ARG A 89 -1.65 5.58 -14.36
N HIS A 90 -2.54 4.60 -14.47
CA HIS A 90 -2.22 3.18 -14.35
C HIS A 90 -1.39 2.70 -15.53
N VAL A 91 -1.69 3.16 -16.75
CA VAL A 91 -0.90 2.90 -17.96
C VAL A 91 0.54 3.41 -17.79
N LYS A 92 0.72 4.65 -17.35
CA LYS A 92 2.05 5.23 -17.12
C LYS A 92 2.85 4.40 -16.10
N ARG A 93 2.25 4.06 -14.97
CA ARG A 93 2.91 3.28 -13.91
C ARG A 93 3.30 1.88 -14.39
N ARG A 94 2.44 1.22 -15.16
CA ARG A 94 2.75 -0.10 -15.75
C ARG A 94 3.92 -0.02 -16.73
N ASN A 95 3.96 1.01 -17.57
CA ASN A 95 5.06 1.19 -18.52
C ASN A 95 6.39 1.47 -17.80
N GLN A 96 6.35 2.22 -16.70
CA GLN A 96 7.53 2.44 -15.84
C GLN A 96 8.02 1.13 -15.19
N ALA A 97 7.11 0.31 -14.66
CA ALA A 97 7.47 -0.99 -14.10
C ALA A 97 8.16 -1.89 -15.14
N LYS A 98 7.60 -1.99 -16.36
CA LYS A 98 8.20 -2.74 -17.47
C LYS A 98 9.58 -2.21 -17.87
N ALA A 99 9.74 -0.89 -17.94
CA ALA A 99 11.03 -0.27 -18.27
C ALA A 99 12.11 -0.60 -17.23
N ASN A 100 11.74 -0.62 -15.95
CA ASN A 100 12.64 -0.98 -14.86
C ASN A 100 13.05 -2.45 -14.90
N GLU A 101 12.14 -3.35 -15.30
CA GLU A 101 12.44 -4.79 -15.47
C GLU A 101 13.45 -5.05 -16.60
N THR A 102 13.40 -4.25 -17.68
CA THR A 102 14.32 -4.38 -18.83
C THR A 102 15.71 -3.76 -18.62
N SER A 103 15.94 -3.07 -17.50
CA SER A 103 17.21 -2.39 -17.20
C SER A 103 18.20 -3.25 -16.41
N HIS A 104 17.86 -4.51 -16.15
CA HIS A 104 18.62 -5.44 -15.31
C HIS A 104 18.97 -6.73 -16.04
#